data_AF-A0A094IG01-F1
#
_entry.id   AF-A0A094IG01-F1
#
_cell.length_a   1.000
_cell.length_b   1.000
_cell.length_c   1.000
_cell.angle_alpha   90.00
_cell.angle_beta   90.00
_cell.angle_gamma   90.00
#
_symmetry.space_group_name_H-M   'P 1'
#
loop_
_entity.id
_entity.type
_entity.pdbx_description
1 polymer ?
#
loop_
_entity_poly.entity_id
_entity_poly.type
_entity_poly.pdbx_seq_one_letter_code
_entity_poly.pdbx_strand_id
1 'polypeptide(L)'
;MYSPQQIANLKTLKSCQLCIICAKSTEAIVVKEKLFLDQKISGRYVAELPPGSIGQEFYLGSFTLNDGNRLSYYVTNTSRQSIQSFATQASALFTVLKPTYAIHVGVCAAISGKGFECEDVIFGEKALNYEEGKWGIENDKPIFLSDVKTLGVDGESMEGFIGQSERKDWKYGDYVSGCAVRMDAEHIFERVRKTQLCNVGALEMEASAFLQVCKYTGVAAFGVIKGVSDMGDHRKGLGHARHYKPALMKATDATKAFIKWKLEQIENQPPDRSKEPGVTIVPGYFDNCIGITIQKILATDYIVDVKGEKVKLSGFKVVLPKDNNVALFDNSTSSLEKIYKDHGMIEVTLPGVRVHCAIKA
;
A
#
# COMPACT_ATOMS: atom_id res chain seq x y z
N MET A 1 -19.76 13.21 7.76
CA MET A 1 -18.54 13.92 8.20
C MET A 1 -17.71 12.91 9.00
N TYR A 2 -16.41 12.76 8.71
CA TYR A 2 -15.55 11.80 9.40
C TYR A 2 -15.14 12.30 10.79
N SER A 3 -14.93 11.38 11.74
CA SER A 3 -14.43 11.73 13.07
C SER A 3 -12.93 12.13 13.03
N PRO A 4 -12.44 12.91 14.02
CA PRO A 4 -11.01 13.22 14.13
C PRO A 4 -10.13 11.97 14.14
N GLN A 5 -10.57 10.88 14.79
CA GLN A 5 -9.86 9.60 14.80
C GLN A 5 -9.79 8.97 13.41
N GLN A 6 -10.87 9.03 12.63
CA GLN A 6 -10.89 8.50 11.26
C GLN A 6 -9.89 9.21 10.35
N ILE A 7 -9.76 10.53 10.52
CA ILE A 7 -8.80 11.35 9.78
C ILE A 7 -7.36 11.06 10.24
N ALA A 8 -7.14 10.91 11.55
CA ALA A 8 -5.82 10.57 12.09
C ALA A 8 -5.34 9.20 11.58
N ASN A 9 -6.20 8.19 11.60
CA ASN A 9 -5.89 6.86 11.08
C ASN A 9 -5.55 6.88 9.59
N LEU A 10 -6.30 7.65 8.79
CA LEU A 10 -5.99 7.83 7.36
C LEU A 10 -4.60 8.44 7.16
N LYS A 11 -4.22 9.46 7.95
CA LYS A 11 -2.88 10.06 7.89
C LYS A 11 -1.79 9.07 8.26
N THR A 12 -1.99 8.27 9.32
CA THR A 12 -1.04 7.22 9.71
C THR A 12 -0.82 6.22 8.57
N LEU A 13 -1.90 5.75 7.94
CA LEU A 13 -1.78 4.79 6.83
C LEU A 13 -1.14 5.41 5.58
N LYS A 14 -1.49 6.66 5.22
CA LYS A 14 -0.85 7.40 4.12
C LYS A 14 0.65 7.67 4.37
N SER A 15 1.07 7.75 5.63
CA SER A 15 2.49 7.93 5.99
C SER A 15 3.33 6.65 5.84
N CYS A 16 2.69 5.49 5.67
CA CYS A 16 3.39 4.23 5.41
C CYS A 16 3.76 4.14 3.93
N GLN A 17 5.06 4.01 3.66
CA GLN A 17 5.57 3.98 2.29
C GLN A 17 5.37 2.60 1.63
N LEU A 18 5.26 1.53 2.41
CA LEU A 18 5.11 0.17 1.89
C LEU A 18 3.78 -0.48 2.33
N CYS A 19 3.11 -1.11 1.38
CA CYS A 19 1.98 -2.00 1.61
C CYS A 19 2.37 -3.46 1.38
N ILE A 20 2.18 -4.32 2.38
CA ILE A 20 2.20 -5.78 2.22
C ILE A 20 0.74 -6.24 2.14
N ILE A 21 0.31 -6.70 0.97
CA ILE A 21 -1.09 -7.07 0.73
C ILE A 21 -1.26 -8.59 0.57
N CYS A 22 -2.20 -9.16 1.32
CA CYS A 22 -2.61 -10.56 1.22
C CYS A 22 -4.00 -10.68 0.58
N ALA A 23 -4.36 -11.86 0.07
CA ALA A 23 -5.68 -12.08 -0.53
C ALA A 23 -6.75 -12.33 0.55
N LYS A 24 -6.37 -12.92 1.69
CA LYS A 24 -7.28 -13.26 2.81
C LYS A 24 -6.87 -12.62 4.13
N SER A 25 -7.85 -12.38 5.01
CA SER A 25 -7.60 -11.96 6.40
C SER A 25 -6.79 -12.98 7.18
N THR A 26 -7.05 -14.28 6.97
CA THR A 26 -6.28 -15.36 7.61
C THR A 26 -4.81 -15.35 7.21
N GLU A 27 -4.49 -14.95 5.97
CA GLU A 27 -3.10 -14.78 5.54
C GLU A 27 -2.46 -13.60 6.25
N ALA A 28 -3.12 -12.44 6.26
CA ALA A 28 -2.62 -11.26 6.96
C ALA A 28 -2.41 -11.51 8.47
N ILE A 29 -3.25 -12.34 9.11
CA ILE A 29 -3.08 -12.76 10.50
C ILE A 29 -1.80 -13.58 10.70
N VAL A 30 -1.48 -14.50 9.79
CA VAL A 30 -0.23 -15.28 9.87
C VAL A 30 0.98 -14.38 9.63
N VAL A 31 0.89 -13.47 8.65
CA VAL A 31 1.94 -12.50 8.33
C VAL A 31 2.21 -11.58 9.52
N LYS A 32 1.16 -11.00 10.15
CA LYS A 32 1.32 -10.10 11.30
C LYS A 32 1.86 -10.83 12.54
N GLU A 33 1.46 -12.07 12.78
CA GLU A 33 2.04 -12.89 13.85
C GLU A 33 3.53 -13.14 13.62
N LYS A 34 3.90 -13.50 12.39
CA LYS A 34 5.28 -13.81 12.02
C LYS A 34 6.19 -12.58 12.03
N LEU A 35 5.63 -11.40 11.75
CA LEU A 35 6.33 -10.12 11.82
C LEU A 35 6.24 -9.43 13.20
N PHE A 36 5.54 -10.04 14.17
CA PHE A 36 5.32 -9.50 15.52
C PHE A 36 4.69 -8.09 15.51
N LEU A 37 3.59 -7.92 14.77
CA LEU A 37 2.89 -6.63 14.64
C LEU A 37 1.70 -6.56 15.60
N ASP A 38 1.83 -5.72 16.62
CA ASP A 38 0.80 -5.56 17.66
C ASP A 38 -0.13 -4.38 17.39
N GLN A 39 0.32 -3.39 16.62
CA GLN A 39 -0.47 -2.20 16.31
C GLN A 39 -1.45 -2.48 15.17
N LYS A 40 -2.73 -2.19 15.43
CA LYS A 40 -3.82 -2.44 14.47
C LYS A 40 -4.71 -1.22 14.28
N ILE A 41 -5.04 -0.91 13.02
CA ILE A 41 -6.11 0.01 12.64
C ILE A 41 -7.18 -0.80 11.90
N SER A 42 -8.45 -0.68 12.30
CA SER A 42 -9.57 -1.26 11.54
C SER A 42 -10.01 -0.29 10.45
N GLY A 43 -10.25 -0.80 9.24
CA GLY A 43 -10.69 -0.02 8.08
C GLY A 43 -12.00 0.74 8.31
N ARG A 44 -12.86 0.28 9.21
CA ARG A 44 -14.08 0.99 9.63
C ARG A 44 -13.79 2.36 10.28
N TYR A 45 -12.59 2.52 10.84
CA TYR A 45 -12.13 3.73 11.50
C TYR A 45 -11.12 4.49 10.64
N VAL A 46 -11.16 4.36 9.31
CA VAL A 46 -10.30 5.11 8.40
C VAL A 46 -11.20 5.96 7.49
N ALA A 47 -10.93 7.27 7.43
CA ALA A 47 -11.65 8.16 6.51
C ALA A 47 -11.38 7.79 5.05
N GLU A 48 -12.29 8.16 4.15
CA GLU A 48 -12.17 8.00 2.68
C GLU A 48 -12.09 6.56 2.14
N LEU A 49 -11.93 5.54 2.99
CA LEU A 49 -12.01 4.15 2.54
C LEU A 49 -13.44 3.80 2.09
N PRO A 50 -13.59 2.97 1.04
CA PRO A 50 -14.90 2.56 0.56
C PRO A 50 -15.63 1.69 1.60
N PRO A 51 -16.98 1.60 1.54
CA PRO A 51 -17.76 0.77 2.46
C PRO A 51 -17.30 -0.71 2.50
N GLY A 52 -16.78 -1.23 1.39
CA GLY A 52 -16.22 -2.59 1.32
C GLY A 52 -14.98 -2.82 2.19
N SER A 53 -14.35 -1.76 2.71
CA SER A 53 -13.14 -1.83 3.55
C SER A 53 -13.42 -1.98 5.05
N ILE A 54 -14.69 -2.02 5.48
CA ILE A 54 -15.06 -2.11 6.91
C ILE A 54 -14.47 -3.36 7.57
N GLY A 55 -14.39 -4.47 6.83
CA GLY A 55 -13.80 -5.74 7.31
C GLY A 55 -12.29 -5.84 7.13
N GLN A 56 -11.63 -4.82 6.59
CA GLN A 56 -10.17 -4.82 6.43
C GLN A 56 -9.48 -4.40 7.72
N GLU A 57 -8.33 -5.02 7.97
CA GLU A 57 -7.45 -4.69 9.07
C GLU A 57 -6.09 -4.25 8.53
N PHE A 58 -5.47 -3.30 9.22
CA PHE A 58 -4.17 -2.76 8.91
C PHE A 58 -3.26 -2.99 10.11
N TYR A 59 -2.23 -3.82 9.93
CA TYR A 59 -1.23 -4.11 10.96
C TYR A 59 0.03 -3.30 10.68
N LEU A 60 0.43 -2.44 11.60
CA LEU A 60 1.50 -1.48 11.37
C LEU A 60 2.85 -2.04 11.81
N GLY A 61 3.89 -1.75 11.04
CA GLY A 61 5.26 -2.12 11.36
C GLY A 61 6.27 -1.12 10.81
N SER A 62 7.54 -1.34 11.15
CA SER A 62 8.65 -0.60 10.55
C SER A 62 9.86 -1.48 10.33
N PHE A 63 10.55 -1.31 9.20
CA PHE A 63 11.90 -1.83 9.03
C PHE A 63 12.91 -0.78 9.47
N THR A 64 13.95 -1.21 10.17
CA THR A 64 15.15 -0.38 10.39
C THR A 64 16.13 -0.71 9.29
N LEU A 65 16.51 0.30 8.52
CA LEU A 65 17.49 0.22 7.44
C LEU A 65 18.91 0.39 8.02
N ASN A 66 19.94 0.01 7.26
CA ASN A 66 21.33 0.04 7.73
C ASN A 66 21.85 1.46 8.02
N ASP A 67 21.27 2.47 7.38
CA ASP A 67 21.55 3.89 7.63
C ASP A 67 20.81 4.45 8.88
N GLY A 68 20.06 3.60 9.58
CA GLY A 68 19.24 3.95 10.74
C GLY A 68 17.86 4.52 10.41
N ASN A 69 17.55 4.74 9.13
CA ASN A 69 16.22 5.20 8.73
C ASN A 69 15.16 4.12 8.95
N ARG A 70 13.92 4.57 9.19
CA ARG A 70 12.78 3.68 9.43
C ARG A 70 11.81 3.73 8.25
N LEU A 71 11.63 2.59 7.59
CA LEU A 71 10.55 2.43 6.61
C LEU A 71 9.29 1.96 7.33
N SER A 72 8.29 2.83 7.43
CA SER A 72 6.96 2.47 7.93
C SER A 72 6.16 1.69 6.89
N TYR A 73 5.48 0.63 7.31
CA TYR A 73 4.65 -0.20 6.44
C TYR A 73 3.37 -0.65 7.14
N TYR A 74 2.40 -1.10 6.36
CA TYR A 74 1.25 -1.85 6.87
C TYR A 74 1.04 -3.16 6.13
N VAL A 75 0.58 -4.17 6.87
CA VAL A 75 0.05 -5.43 6.32
C VAL A 75 -1.46 -5.33 6.28
N THR A 76 -2.07 -5.69 5.15
CA THR A 76 -3.52 -5.74 5.02
C THR A 76 -3.96 -6.88 4.09
N ASN A 77 -5.27 -7.00 3.89
CA ASN A 77 -5.88 -8.04 3.07
C ASN A 77 -7.05 -7.51 2.25
N THR A 78 -7.41 -8.27 1.22
CA THR A 78 -8.72 -8.19 0.57
C THR A 78 -9.73 -9.12 1.25
N SER A 79 -11.01 -8.97 0.94
CA SER A 79 -12.09 -9.74 1.60
C SER A 79 -12.17 -11.19 1.13
N ARG A 80 -11.72 -11.48 -0.09
CA ARG A 80 -11.74 -12.83 -0.68
C ARG A 80 -10.68 -12.98 -1.77
N GLN A 81 -10.34 -14.23 -2.04
CA GLN A 81 -9.56 -14.63 -3.20
C GLN A 81 -10.39 -14.49 -4.49
N SER A 82 -9.69 -14.20 -5.58
CA SER A 82 -10.11 -14.02 -6.98
C SER A 82 -9.65 -12.67 -7.54
N ILE A 83 -9.28 -12.70 -8.81
CA ILE A 83 -8.84 -11.57 -9.62
C ILE A 83 -9.76 -10.35 -9.47
N GLN A 84 -11.07 -10.48 -9.66
CA GLN A 84 -11.96 -9.31 -9.67
C GLN A 84 -12.10 -8.66 -8.29
N SER A 85 -12.25 -9.50 -7.25
CA SER A 85 -12.41 -9.01 -5.88
C SER A 85 -11.13 -8.36 -5.37
N PHE A 86 -9.99 -8.99 -5.67
CA PHE A 86 -8.68 -8.45 -5.35
C PHE A 86 -8.45 -7.11 -6.06
N ALA A 87 -8.62 -7.08 -7.39
CA ALA A 87 -8.41 -5.87 -8.19
C ALA A 87 -9.27 -4.69 -7.72
N THR A 88 -10.55 -4.92 -7.44
CA THR A 88 -11.49 -3.87 -7.00
C THR A 88 -11.07 -3.29 -5.64
N GLN A 89 -10.72 -4.14 -4.68
CA GLN A 89 -10.40 -3.67 -3.33
C GLN A 89 -8.99 -3.08 -3.25
N ALA A 90 -8.01 -3.71 -3.90
CA ALA A 90 -6.65 -3.21 -3.96
C ALA A 90 -6.59 -1.86 -4.69
N SER A 91 -7.31 -1.69 -5.82
CA SER A 91 -7.34 -0.41 -6.54
C SER A 91 -7.97 0.71 -5.73
N ALA A 92 -9.10 0.44 -5.07
CA ALA A 92 -9.75 1.42 -4.19
C ALA A 92 -8.82 1.80 -3.03
N LEU A 93 -8.15 0.81 -2.43
CA LEU A 93 -7.20 1.03 -1.35
C LEU A 93 -6.00 1.87 -1.81
N PHE A 94 -5.37 1.51 -2.92
CA PHE A 94 -4.16 2.18 -3.42
C PHE A 94 -4.48 3.58 -3.93
N THR A 95 -5.68 3.82 -4.44
CA THR A 95 -6.14 5.16 -4.82
C THR A 95 -6.25 6.09 -3.61
N VAL A 96 -6.74 5.57 -2.47
CA VAL A 96 -6.93 6.36 -1.25
C VAL A 96 -5.63 6.48 -0.46
N LEU A 97 -4.95 5.37 -0.17
CA LEU A 97 -3.78 5.34 0.70
C LEU A 97 -2.47 5.70 -0.02
N LYS A 98 -2.38 5.48 -1.33
CA LYS A 98 -1.23 5.80 -2.19
C LYS A 98 0.13 5.41 -1.58
N PRO A 99 0.33 4.13 -1.18
CA PRO A 99 1.65 3.70 -0.74
C PRO A 99 2.65 3.89 -1.89
N THR A 100 3.92 4.20 -1.56
CA THR A 100 4.98 4.31 -2.57
C THR A 100 5.27 2.96 -3.21
N TYR A 101 5.34 1.92 -2.36
CA TYR A 101 5.66 0.56 -2.75
C TYR A 101 4.56 -0.41 -2.31
N ALA A 102 4.39 -1.49 -3.08
CA ALA A 102 3.56 -2.60 -2.65
C ALA A 102 4.21 -3.95 -2.99
N ILE A 103 3.92 -4.95 -2.17
CA ILE A 103 4.29 -6.34 -2.41
C ILE A 103 3.12 -7.26 -2.08
N HIS A 104 2.86 -8.23 -2.95
CA HIS A 104 1.82 -9.21 -2.72
C HIS A 104 2.40 -10.48 -2.09
N VAL A 105 1.86 -10.88 -0.94
CA VAL A 105 2.26 -12.07 -0.20
C VAL A 105 1.09 -13.02 -0.06
N GLY A 106 1.34 -14.31 -0.25
CA GLY A 106 0.31 -15.33 -0.10
C GLY A 106 0.85 -16.74 -0.32
N VAL A 107 -0.04 -17.64 -0.75
CA VAL A 107 0.32 -19.00 -1.14
C VAL A 107 -0.07 -19.29 -2.59
N CYS A 108 0.54 -20.32 -3.17
CA CYS A 108 0.27 -20.77 -4.52
C CYS A 108 0.34 -22.29 -4.65
N ALA A 109 -0.01 -22.79 -5.84
CA ALA A 109 0.31 -24.14 -6.27
C ALA A 109 1.49 -24.10 -7.26
N ALA A 110 2.56 -24.83 -6.99
CA ALA A 110 3.74 -24.84 -7.86
C ALA A 110 3.61 -25.84 -9.02
N ILE A 111 4.34 -25.60 -10.11
CA ILE A 111 4.46 -26.57 -11.20
C ILE A 111 5.20 -27.84 -10.75
N SER A 112 4.67 -29.00 -11.10
CA SER A 112 5.29 -30.29 -10.77
C SER A 112 6.52 -30.58 -11.64
N GLY A 113 7.48 -31.36 -11.12
CA GLY A 113 8.61 -31.90 -11.88
C GLY A 113 9.73 -30.90 -12.22
N LYS A 114 9.78 -29.73 -11.56
CA LYS A 114 10.79 -28.68 -11.81
C LYS A 114 11.65 -28.34 -10.59
N GLY A 115 11.72 -29.26 -9.62
CA GLY A 115 12.46 -29.05 -8.38
C GLY A 115 11.82 -28.04 -7.44
N PHE A 116 10.52 -27.77 -7.63
CA PHE A 116 9.67 -27.11 -6.64
C PHE A 116 9.09 -28.16 -5.71
N GLU A 117 9.05 -27.83 -4.42
CA GLU A 117 8.44 -28.64 -3.38
C GLU A 117 7.43 -27.82 -2.58
N CYS A 118 6.51 -28.51 -1.89
CA CYS A 118 5.67 -27.84 -0.91
C CYS A 118 6.56 -27.13 0.14
N GLU A 119 6.14 -25.94 0.53
CA GLU A 119 6.84 -25.02 1.41
C GLU A 119 8.13 -24.40 0.84
N ASP A 120 8.41 -24.56 -0.46
CA ASP A 120 9.30 -23.62 -1.14
C ASP A 120 8.68 -22.22 -1.17
N VAL A 121 9.51 -21.22 -1.44
CA VAL A 121 9.08 -19.85 -1.69
C VAL A 121 9.40 -19.48 -3.12
N ILE A 122 8.38 -19.06 -3.85
CA ILE A 122 8.50 -18.55 -5.21
C ILE A 122 8.50 -17.04 -5.15
N PHE A 123 9.46 -16.43 -5.83
CA PHE A 123 9.52 -15.01 -6.12
C PHE A 123 9.22 -14.84 -7.60
N GLY A 124 8.33 -13.91 -7.93
CA GLY A 124 7.98 -13.65 -9.31
C GLY A 124 7.70 -12.17 -9.54
N GLU A 125 8.16 -11.73 -10.69
CA GLU A 125 8.05 -10.34 -11.12
C GLU A 125 7.09 -10.20 -12.29
N LYS A 126 6.69 -11.32 -12.91
CA LYS A 126 5.70 -11.37 -13.98
C LYS A 126 4.50 -12.22 -13.61
N ALA A 127 3.35 -11.83 -14.14
CA ALA A 127 2.13 -12.61 -14.05
C ALA A 127 1.27 -12.47 -15.30
N LEU A 128 0.51 -13.50 -15.65
CA LEU A 128 -0.55 -13.43 -16.66
C LEU A 128 -1.87 -13.93 -16.09
N ASN A 129 -2.98 -13.42 -16.61
CA ASN A 129 -4.31 -13.94 -16.33
C ASN A 129 -4.70 -14.93 -17.44
N TYR A 130 -4.75 -16.23 -17.19
CA TYR A 130 -5.01 -17.21 -18.26
C TYR A 130 -6.48 -17.25 -18.73
N GLU A 131 -7.35 -16.48 -18.07
CA GLU A 131 -8.79 -16.40 -18.35
C GLU A 131 -9.18 -15.15 -19.13
N GLU A 132 -8.20 -14.34 -19.55
CA GLU A 132 -8.40 -13.26 -20.52
C GLU A 132 -8.35 -13.80 -21.95
N GLY A 133 -9.34 -13.43 -22.76
CA GLY A 133 -9.47 -13.96 -24.11
C GLY A 133 -10.90 -13.90 -24.64
N LYS A 134 -11.13 -14.68 -25.70
CA LYS A 134 -12.42 -14.79 -26.39
C LYS A 134 -12.74 -16.24 -26.69
N TRP A 135 -14.02 -16.55 -26.77
CA TRP A 135 -14.47 -17.82 -27.31
C TRP A 135 -14.40 -17.80 -28.83
N GLY A 136 -13.85 -18.87 -29.41
CA GLY A 136 -13.79 -19.11 -30.85
C GLY A 136 -14.24 -20.53 -31.18
N ILE A 137 -14.20 -20.88 -32.47
CA ILE A 137 -14.51 -22.23 -32.95
C ILE A 137 -13.26 -22.77 -33.65
N GLU A 138 -12.81 -23.96 -33.26
CA GLU A 138 -11.77 -24.72 -33.93
C GLU A 138 -12.25 -26.16 -34.09
N ASN A 139 -12.21 -26.69 -35.31
CA ASN A 139 -12.74 -28.02 -35.65
C ASN A 139 -14.17 -28.25 -35.12
N ASP A 140 -15.08 -27.30 -35.38
CA ASP A 140 -16.49 -27.28 -34.93
C ASP A 140 -16.71 -27.38 -33.41
N LYS A 141 -15.67 -27.14 -32.61
CA LYS A 141 -15.75 -27.13 -31.15
C LYS A 141 -15.48 -25.73 -30.60
N PRO A 142 -16.24 -25.29 -29.59
CA PRO A 142 -15.94 -24.03 -28.90
C PRO A 142 -14.61 -24.19 -28.17
N ILE A 143 -13.66 -23.31 -28.48
CA ILE A 143 -12.37 -23.21 -27.82
C ILE A 143 -12.20 -21.83 -27.19
N PHE A 144 -11.52 -21.76 -26.05
CA PHE A 144 -11.14 -20.49 -25.46
C PHE A 144 -9.79 -20.05 -26.03
N LEU A 145 -9.80 -18.97 -26.82
CA LEU A 145 -8.63 -18.32 -27.37
C LEU A 145 -8.15 -17.27 -26.37
N SER A 146 -7.11 -17.62 -25.61
CA SER A 146 -6.49 -16.73 -24.63
C SER A 146 -5.85 -15.52 -25.33
N ASP A 147 -6.23 -14.30 -24.93
CA ASP A 147 -5.63 -13.03 -25.36
C ASP A 147 -4.93 -12.40 -24.15
N VAL A 148 -3.89 -13.08 -23.69
CA VAL A 148 -3.29 -12.79 -22.40
C VAL A 148 -2.08 -11.90 -22.57
N LYS A 149 -2.05 -10.84 -21.76
CA LYS A 149 -0.90 -9.96 -21.65
C LYS A 149 -0.14 -10.29 -20.39
N THR A 150 1.16 -10.50 -20.54
CA THR A 150 2.06 -10.61 -19.40
C THR A 150 2.24 -9.24 -18.78
N LEU A 151 2.00 -9.15 -17.48
CA LEU A 151 2.27 -8.00 -16.64
C LEU A 151 3.59 -8.24 -15.92
N GLY A 152 4.37 -7.18 -15.72
CA GLY A 152 5.67 -7.23 -15.07
C GLY A 152 5.87 -6.03 -14.14
N VAL A 153 6.77 -6.18 -13.17
CA VAL A 153 7.30 -5.04 -12.39
C VAL A 153 8.33 -4.27 -13.21
N ASP A 154 8.44 -2.97 -12.94
CA ASP A 154 9.55 -2.16 -13.47
C ASP A 154 10.80 -2.36 -12.57
N GLY A 155 11.97 -2.57 -13.17
CA GLY A 155 13.22 -2.75 -12.42
C GLY A 155 13.38 -4.12 -11.75
N GLU A 156 13.18 -5.18 -12.54
CA GLU A 156 13.35 -6.60 -12.18
C GLU A 156 14.65 -6.84 -11.39
N SER A 157 14.54 -7.58 -10.29
CA SER A 157 15.58 -7.71 -9.26
C SER A 157 15.44 -8.94 -8.37
N MET A 158 14.27 -9.60 -8.34
CA MET A 158 14.05 -10.79 -7.52
C MET A 158 14.91 -11.96 -7.96
N GLU A 159 15.11 -12.17 -9.26
CA GLU A 159 15.99 -13.23 -9.77
C GLU A 159 17.44 -13.01 -9.31
N GLY A 160 17.93 -11.76 -9.39
CA GLY A 160 19.26 -11.38 -8.91
C GLY A 160 19.42 -11.55 -7.40
N PHE A 161 18.40 -11.20 -6.62
CA PHE A 161 18.36 -11.43 -5.17
C PHE A 161 18.45 -12.92 -4.82
N ILE A 162 17.69 -13.77 -5.51
CA ILE A 162 17.74 -15.22 -5.30
C ILE A 162 19.10 -15.79 -5.69
N GLY A 163 19.69 -15.33 -6.80
CA GLY A 163 21.02 -15.78 -7.24
C GLY A 163 22.14 -15.50 -6.24
N GLN A 164 21.96 -14.52 -5.35
CA GLN A 164 22.88 -14.21 -4.25
C GLN A 164 22.55 -14.97 -2.95
N SER A 165 21.39 -15.62 -2.89
CA SER A 165 20.93 -16.35 -1.71
C SER A 165 21.47 -17.78 -1.71
N GLU A 166 21.96 -18.25 -0.57
CA GLU A 166 22.33 -19.67 -0.37
C GLU A 166 21.12 -20.58 -0.15
N ARG A 167 19.90 -20.02 -0.14
CA ARG A 167 18.64 -20.71 0.14
C ARG A 167 18.17 -21.54 -1.05
N LYS A 168 18.26 -22.86 -0.94
CA LYS A 168 17.77 -23.79 -1.97
C LYS A 168 16.24 -23.84 -2.11
N ASP A 169 15.52 -23.45 -1.06
CA ASP A 169 14.05 -23.41 -1.01
C ASP A 169 13.47 -22.09 -1.55
N TRP A 170 14.32 -21.17 -2.02
CA TRP A 170 13.90 -19.95 -2.69
C TRP A 170 14.10 -20.09 -4.19
N LYS A 171 13.03 -19.85 -4.94
CA LYS A 171 12.97 -20.12 -6.38
C LYS A 171 12.44 -18.89 -7.10
N TYR A 172 12.99 -18.62 -8.29
CA TYR A 172 12.40 -17.67 -9.21
C TYR A 172 11.37 -18.38 -10.10
N GLY A 173 10.21 -17.78 -10.29
CA GLY A 173 9.18 -18.34 -11.15
C GLY A 173 8.00 -17.40 -11.30
N ASP A 174 7.58 -17.19 -12.54
CA ASP A 174 6.50 -16.26 -12.85
C ASP A 174 5.12 -16.90 -12.54
N TYR A 175 4.10 -16.06 -12.40
CA TYR A 175 2.78 -16.49 -11.97
C TYR A 175 1.77 -16.58 -13.11
N VAL A 176 0.87 -17.54 -12.97
CA VAL A 176 -0.36 -17.63 -13.76
C VAL A 176 -1.53 -17.47 -12.79
N SER A 177 -2.41 -16.53 -13.08
CA SER A 177 -3.57 -16.20 -12.25
C SER A 177 -4.86 -16.64 -12.93
N GLY A 178 -5.83 -17.14 -12.14
CA GLY A 178 -7.20 -17.38 -12.59
C GLY A 178 -8.25 -17.12 -11.51
N CYS A 179 -9.53 -17.20 -11.86
CA CYS A 179 -10.63 -16.91 -10.95
C CYS A 179 -11.02 -18.09 -10.05
N ALA A 180 -10.42 -19.27 -10.23
CA ALA A 180 -10.78 -20.47 -9.47
C ALA A 180 -9.59 -21.38 -9.17
N VAL A 181 -9.73 -22.18 -8.13
CA VAL A 181 -8.83 -23.32 -7.88
C VAL A 181 -9.17 -24.42 -8.89
N ARG A 182 -8.30 -24.60 -9.87
CA ARG A 182 -8.48 -25.51 -11.02
C ARG A 182 -7.90 -26.90 -10.77
N MET A 183 -8.65 -27.97 -11.03
CA MET A 183 -8.12 -29.36 -10.96
C MET A 183 -7.22 -29.71 -12.17
N ASP A 184 -7.37 -28.99 -13.28
CA ASP A 184 -6.61 -29.13 -14.53
C ASP A 184 -5.34 -28.27 -14.56
N ALA A 185 -4.71 -28.05 -13.39
CA ALA A 185 -3.53 -27.17 -13.25
C ALA A 185 -2.37 -27.60 -14.15
N GLU A 186 -2.13 -28.91 -14.29
CA GLU A 186 -1.09 -29.47 -15.16
C GLU A 186 -1.28 -29.04 -16.62
N HIS A 187 -2.50 -29.14 -17.14
CA HIS A 187 -2.84 -28.73 -18.50
C HIS A 187 -2.66 -27.21 -18.70
N ILE A 188 -3.04 -26.41 -17.70
CA ILE A 188 -2.83 -24.95 -17.74
C ILE A 188 -1.34 -24.63 -17.85
N PHE A 189 -0.49 -25.25 -17.04
CA PHE A 189 0.95 -25.05 -17.10
C PHE A 189 1.54 -25.46 -18.45
N GLU A 190 1.16 -26.62 -18.98
CA GLU A 190 1.64 -27.06 -20.30
C GLU A 190 1.29 -26.08 -21.40
N ARG A 191 0.04 -25.60 -21.41
CA ARG A 191 -0.45 -24.65 -22.41
C ARG A 191 0.30 -23.33 -22.31
N VAL A 192 0.37 -22.74 -21.12
CA VAL A 192 1.01 -21.43 -20.90
C VAL A 192 2.51 -21.46 -21.23
N ARG A 193 3.21 -22.53 -20.87
CA ARG A 193 4.66 -22.65 -21.13
C ARG A 193 5.00 -22.74 -22.60
N LYS A 194 4.13 -23.37 -23.39
CA LYS A 194 4.33 -23.52 -24.84
C LYS A 194 4.05 -22.23 -25.62
N THR A 195 3.37 -21.26 -25.01
CA THR A 195 2.84 -20.10 -25.76
C THR A 195 3.30 -18.74 -25.22
N GLN A 196 3.25 -18.49 -23.92
CA GLN A 196 3.19 -17.12 -23.37
C GLN A 196 4.20 -16.84 -22.26
N LEU A 197 4.51 -17.83 -21.41
CA LEU A 197 5.35 -17.63 -20.22
C LEU A 197 6.17 -18.88 -19.93
N CYS A 198 7.36 -18.93 -20.52
CA CYS A 198 8.24 -20.11 -20.46
C CYS A 198 8.69 -20.44 -19.03
N ASN A 199 8.83 -19.42 -18.17
CA ASN A 199 9.35 -19.51 -16.81
C ASN A 199 8.25 -19.51 -15.73
N VAL A 200 7.03 -19.93 -16.06
CA VAL A 200 5.99 -20.07 -15.03
C VAL A 200 6.43 -21.06 -13.94
N GLY A 201 6.39 -20.60 -12.70
CA GLY A 201 6.64 -21.42 -11.51
C GLY A 201 5.36 -21.79 -10.76
N ALA A 202 4.31 -20.97 -10.87
CA ALA A 202 3.15 -21.09 -9.99
C ALA A 202 1.81 -20.71 -10.63
N LEU A 203 0.75 -21.35 -10.13
CA LEU A 203 -0.65 -21.06 -10.42
C LEU A 203 -1.33 -20.55 -9.13
N GLU A 204 -1.97 -19.39 -9.22
CA GLU A 204 -2.63 -18.70 -8.11
C GLU A 204 -3.81 -17.85 -8.63
N MET A 205 -4.31 -16.89 -7.85
CA MET A 205 -5.59 -16.21 -8.13
C MET A 205 -5.55 -14.68 -8.14
N GLU A 206 -4.41 -14.02 -7.88
CA GLU A 206 -4.34 -12.58 -7.62
C GLU A 206 -3.12 -11.85 -8.21
N ALA A 207 -2.03 -12.54 -8.60
CA ALA A 207 -0.77 -11.91 -8.99
C ALA A 207 -0.92 -10.96 -10.19
N SER A 208 -1.64 -11.38 -11.23
CA SER A 208 -1.91 -10.53 -12.40
C SER A 208 -2.72 -9.29 -12.03
N ALA A 209 -3.76 -9.45 -11.19
CA ALA A 209 -4.57 -8.34 -10.69
C ALA A 209 -3.72 -7.37 -9.87
N PHE A 210 -2.84 -7.87 -9.00
CA PHE A 210 -1.93 -7.04 -8.21
C PHE A 210 -1.02 -6.19 -9.09
N LEU A 211 -0.32 -6.80 -10.05
CA LEU A 211 0.57 -6.07 -10.96
C LEU A 211 -0.21 -5.04 -11.80
N GLN A 212 -1.40 -5.39 -12.28
CA GLN A 212 -2.26 -4.46 -13.02
C GLN A 212 -2.69 -3.27 -12.17
N VAL A 213 -3.08 -3.50 -10.92
CA VAL A 213 -3.51 -2.44 -9.99
C VAL A 213 -2.34 -1.51 -9.68
N CYS A 214 -1.15 -2.04 -9.39
CA CYS A 214 0.06 -1.25 -9.18
C CYS A 214 0.33 -0.33 -10.37
N LYS A 215 0.37 -0.90 -11.58
CA LYS A 215 0.58 -0.14 -12.84
C LYS A 215 -0.48 0.95 -13.04
N TYR A 216 -1.75 0.63 -12.80
CA TYR A 216 -2.85 1.58 -12.99
C TYR A 216 -2.85 2.72 -11.95
N THR A 217 -2.47 2.42 -10.71
CA THR A 217 -2.48 3.40 -9.61
C THR A 217 -1.17 4.17 -9.46
N GLY A 218 -0.11 3.76 -10.17
CA GLY A 218 1.23 4.33 -10.07
C GLY A 218 2.00 3.89 -8.83
N VAL A 219 1.52 2.87 -8.10
CA VAL A 219 2.23 2.27 -6.97
C VAL A 219 3.33 1.35 -7.51
N ALA A 220 4.57 1.53 -7.06
CA ALA A 220 5.67 0.69 -7.49
C ALA A 220 5.55 -0.72 -6.91
N ALA A 221 5.32 -1.72 -7.76
CA ALA A 221 5.29 -3.11 -7.36
C ALA A 221 6.71 -3.61 -7.13
N PHE A 222 7.00 -4.10 -5.92
CA PHE A 222 8.21 -4.85 -5.64
C PHE A 222 8.17 -6.26 -6.24
N GLY A 223 6.98 -6.80 -6.44
CA GLY A 223 6.75 -8.12 -7.02
C GLY A 223 5.77 -8.94 -6.20
N VAL A 224 5.80 -10.26 -6.42
CA VAL A 224 4.91 -11.22 -5.78
C VAL A 224 5.77 -12.31 -5.14
N ILE A 225 5.54 -12.59 -3.86
CA ILE A 225 6.25 -13.63 -3.10
C ILE A 225 5.21 -14.59 -2.52
N LYS A 226 5.27 -15.86 -2.91
CA LYS A 226 4.30 -16.86 -2.48
C LYS A 226 4.95 -18.14 -1.98
N GLY A 227 4.41 -18.66 -0.89
CA GLY A 227 4.75 -19.99 -0.40
C GLY A 227 4.02 -21.07 -1.20
N VAL A 228 4.69 -22.17 -1.50
CA VAL A 228 4.07 -23.31 -2.17
C VAL A 228 3.25 -24.10 -1.14
N SER A 229 1.92 -23.99 -1.19
CA SER A 229 1.05 -24.76 -0.29
C SER A 229 0.58 -26.09 -0.89
N ASP A 230 0.77 -26.24 -2.20
CA ASP A 230 0.25 -27.36 -2.97
C ASP A 230 1.03 -27.51 -4.28
N MET A 231 0.87 -28.66 -4.93
CA MET A 231 1.41 -28.90 -6.28
C MET A 231 0.28 -28.83 -7.30
N GLY A 232 0.52 -28.20 -8.45
CA GLY A 232 -0.42 -28.20 -9.57
C GLY A 232 -0.35 -29.49 -10.38
N ASP A 233 -0.44 -30.64 -9.71
CA ASP A 233 -0.52 -31.98 -10.28
C ASP A 233 -1.93 -32.58 -10.06
N HIS A 234 -2.11 -33.84 -10.43
CA HIS A 234 -3.36 -34.59 -10.22
C HIS A 234 -3.75 -34.79 -8.74
N ARG A 235 -2.87 -34.47 -7.78
CA ARG A 235 -3.10 -34.58 -6.32
C ARG A 235 -3.45 -33.23 -5.68
N LYS A 236 -3.68 -32.20 -6.49
CA LYS A 236 -4.04 -30.85 -6.04
C LYS A 236 -5.18 -30.88 -5.01
N GLY A 237 -5.00 -30.15 -3.92
CA GLY A 237 -5.92 -30.01 -2.80
C GLY A 237 -5.58 -30.91 -1.60
N LEU A 238 -4.81 -31.98 -1.80
CA LEU A 238 -4.49 -32.94 -0.72
C LEU A 238 -3.42 -32.42 0.25
N GLY A 239 -2.47 -31.60 -0.23
CA GLY A 239 -1.38 -31.06 0.59
C GLY A 239 -1.72 -29.74 1.31
N HIS A 240 -2.74 -29.02 0.81
CA HIS A 240 -3.00 -27.63 1.20
C HIS A 240 -3.16 -27.43 2.71
N ALA A 241 -4.02 -28.22 3.36
CA ALA A 241 -4.28 -28.05 4.79
C ALA A 241 -3.01 -28.23 5.66
N ARG A 242 -2.09 -29.10 5.25
CA ARG A 242 -0.83 -29.37 5.96
C ARG A 242 0.20 -28.27 5.72
N HIS A 243 0.33 -27.80 4.48
CA HIS A 243 1.43 -26.93 4.08
C HIS A 243 1.08 -25.44 4.04
N TYR A 244 -0.20 -25.05 4.11
CA TYR A 244 -0.64 -23.66 3.99
C TYR A 244 0.07 -22.70 4.96
N LYS A 245 -0.02 -22.97 6.26
CA LYS A 245 0.57 -22.09 7.29
C LYS A 245 2.10 -22.10 7.23
N PRO A 246 2.79 -23.26 7.17
CA PRO A 246 4.25 -23.30 7.01
C PRO A 246 4.75 -22.55 5.77
N ALA A 247 4.11 -22.76 4.61
CA ALA A 247 4.47 -22.10 3.36
C ALA A 247 4.33 -20.57 3.47
N LEU A 248 3.22 -20.09 4.06
CA LEU A 248 3.00 -18.67 4.25
C LEU A 248 4.00 -18.04 5.24
N MET A 249 4.39 -18.76 6.30
CA MET A 249 5.42 -18.30 7.25
C MET A 249 6.78 -18.15 6.56
N LYS A 250 7.18 -19.11 5.71
CA LYS A 250 8.41 -19.02 4.92
C LYS A 250 8.35 -17.89 3.90
N ALA A 251 7.21 -17.69 3.23
CA ALA A 251 7.00 -16.58 2.31
C ALA A 251 7.10 -15.22 3.03
N THR A 252 6.65 -15.14 4.28
CA THR A 252 6.78 -13.94 5.11
C THR A 252 8.25 -13.65 5.48
N ASP A 253 9.02 -14.68 5.85
CA ASP A 253 10.47 -14.54 6.11
C ASP A 253 11.22 -14.07 4.86
N ALA A 254 10.94 -14.70 3.72
CA ALA A 254 11.47 -14.33 2.42
C ALA A 254 11.11 -12.88 2.04
N THR A 255 9.86 -12.47 2.26
CA THR A 255 9.41 -11.10 2.03
C THR A 255 10.19 -10.10 2.87
N LYS A 256 10.36 -10.38 4.18
CA LYS A 256 11.14 -9.53 5.08
C LYS A 256 12.60 -9.42 4.63
N ALA A 257 13.22 -10.51 4.19
CA ALA A 257 14.59 -10.50 3.70
C ALA A 257 14.72 -9.69 2.40
N PHE A 258 13.82 -9.91 1.44
CA PHE A 258 13.82 -9.21 0.16
C PHE A 258 13.57 -7.71 0.32
N ILE A 259 12.61 -7.30 1.15
CA ILE A 259 12.34 -5.88 1.40
C ILE A 259 13.59 -5.18 1.94
N LYS A 260 14.28 -5.79 2.92
CA LYS A 260 15.53 -5.22 3.46
C LYS A 260 16.57 -5.02 2.37
N TRP A 261 16.83 -6.07 1.58
CA TRP A 261 17.78 -6.01 0.47
C TRP A 261 17.38 -4.98 -0.59
N LYS A 262 16.11 -4.96 -1.01
CA LYS A 262 15.63 -4.08 -2.09
C LYS A 262 15.74 -2.61 -1.69
N LEU A 263 15.42 -2.27 -0.44
CA LEU A 263 15.49 -0.90 0.05
C LEU A 263 16.91 -0.38 0.22
N GLU A 264 17.89 -1.25 0.47
CA GLU A 264 19.31 -0.87 0.46
C GLU A 264 19.77 -0.44 -0.95
N GLN A 265 19.06 -0.86 -1.99
CA GLN A 265 19.37 -0.55 -3.39
C GLN A 265 18.57 0.64 -3.95
N ILE A 266 17.51 1.07 -3.25
CA ILE A 266 16.69 2.20 -3.69
C ILE A 266 17.26 3.47 -3.06
N GLU A 267 17.59 4.46 -3.89
CA GLU A 267 17.93 5.79 -3.38
C GLU A 267 16.82 6.28 -2.46
N ASN A 268 17.20 6.75 -1.27
CA ASN A 268 16.25 7.21 -0.25
C ASN A 268 15.55 8.49 -0.72
N GLN A 269 14.56 8.33 -1.58
CA GLN A 269 13.74 9.43 -2.07
C GLN A 269 12.59 9.65 -1.09
N PRO A 270 12.44 10.86 -0.54
CA PRO A 270 11.29 11.17 0.30
C PRO A 270 10.00 10.93 -0.51
N PRO A 271 8.91 10.49 0.13
CA PRO A 271 7.66 10.21 -0.57
C PRO A 271 7.22 11.45 -1.35
N ASP A 272 6.83 11.26 -2.61
CA ASP A 272 6.40 12.36 -3.48
C ASP A 272 5.08 12.97 -2.96
N ARG A 273 5.22 14.08 -2.25
CA ARG A 273 4.09 14.87 -1.73
C ARG A 273 3.61 15.94 -2.70
N SER A 274 4.15 16.02 -3.93
CA SER A 274 3.75 17.04 -4.91
C SER A 274 2.28 16.98 -5.31
N LYS A 275 1.66 15.80 -5.15
CA LYS A 275 0.24 15.53 -5.42
C LYS A 275 -0.61 15.40 -4.16
N GLU A 276 -0.03 15.54 -2.97
CA GLU A 276 -0.84 15.74 -1.77
C GLU A 276 -1.44 17.16 -1.84
N PRO A 277 -2.72 17.36 -1.49
CA PRO A 277 -3.26 18.70 -1.24
C PRO A 277 -2.59 19.26 0.03
N GLY A 278 -1.34 19.66 -0.11
CA GLY A 278 -0.47 20.20 0.91
C GLY A 278 0.31 21.35 0.27
N VAL A 279 0.42 22.45 1.00
CA VAL A 279 1.07 23.64 0.47
C VAL A 279 2.57 23.53 0.70
N THR A 280 3.32 23.75 -0.39
CA THR A 280 4.76 23.97 -0.30
C THR A 280 4.98 25.34 0.32
N ILE A 281 5.46 25.35 1.56
CA ILE A 281 5.84 26.58 2.23
C ILE A 281 7.20 26.99 1.65
N VAL A 282 7.23 28.09 0.91
CA VAL A 282 8.46 28.63 0.32
C VAL A 282 9.43 28.99 1.44
N PRO A 283 10.74 28.68 1.35
CA PRO A 283 11.72 28.92 2.44
C PRO A 283 11.62 30.33 3.03
N GLY A 284 11.49 31.36 2.19
CA GLY A 284 11.32 32.74 2.66
C GLY A 284 10.02 33.02 3.43
N TYR A 285 8.91 32.33 3.14
CA TYR A 285 7.67 32.51 3.91
C TYR A 285 7.70 31.72 5.22
N PHE A 286 8.34 30.54 5.22
CA PHE A 286 8.57 29.81 6.46
C PHE A 286 9.44 30.64 7.41
N ASP A 287 10.65 30.99 6.96
CA ASP A 287 11.66 31.63 7.80
C ASP A 287 11.20 33.00 8.32
N ASN A 288 10.59 33.82 7.46
CA ASN A 288 10.23 35.19 7.81
C ASN A 288 8.85 35.35 8.46
N CYS A 289 7.97 34.34 8.40
CA CYS A 289 6.61 34.48 8.93
C CYS A 289 6.24 33.33 9.86
N ILE A 290 6.25 32.09 9.38
CA ILE A 290 5.77 30.94 10.15
C ILE A 290 6.74 30.60 11.29
N GLY A 291 8.03 30.50 11.01
CA GLY A 291 9.08 30.17 11.99
C GLY A 291 9.12 31.17 13.14
N ILE A 292 9.10 32.47 12.84
CA ILE A 292 9.06 33.55 13.85
C ILE A 292 7.80 33.45 14.71
N THR A 293 6.64 33.19 14.09
CA THR A 293 5.37 33.08 14.80
C THR A 293 5.35 31.86 15.72
N ILE A 294 5.78 30.69 15.21
CA ILE A 294 5.87 29.45 15.99
C ILE A 294 6.87 29.61 17.15
N GLN A 295 8.06 30.16 16.90
CA GLN A 295 9.06 30.37 17.95
C GLN A 295 8.52 31.26 19.07
N LYS A 296 7.78 32.34 18.74
CA LYS A 296 7.17 33.20 19.76
C LYS A 296 6.07 32.49 20.55
N ILE A 297 5.19 31.76 19.86
CA ILE A 297 4.12 30.98 20.50
C ILE A 297 4.70 29.88 21.41
N LEU A 298 5.79 29.22 21.00
CA LEU A 298 6.40 28.13 21.77
C LEU A 298 7.38 28.60 22.85
N ALA A 299 8.02 29.76 22.68
CA ALA A 299 8.97 30.31 23.66
C ALA A 299 8.27 30.93 24.87
N THR A 300 6.95 31.13 24.83
CA THR A 300 6.19 31.68 25.93
C THR A 300 5.05 30.74 26.28
N ASP A 301 4.84 30.46 27.57
CA ASP A 301 3.57 29.90 28.08
C ASP A 301 2.47 30.96 27.93
N TYR A 302 2.21 31.36 26.68
CA TYR A 302 1.47 32.56 26.36
C TYR A 302 -0.01 32.30 26.60
N ILE A 303 -0.52 32.99 27.61
CA ILE A 303 -1.93 33.02 27.96
C ILE A 303 -2.50 34.28 27.34
N VAL A 304 -3.39 34.10 26.37
CA VAL A 304 -4.07 35.21 25.69
C VAL A 304 -5.40 35.45 26.40
N ASP A 305 -5.71 36.72 26.64
CA ASP A 305 -7.03 37.10 27.11
C ASP A 305 -8.00 37.13 25.91
N VAL A 306 -9.00 36.27 25.96
CA VAL A 306 -10.03 36.12 24.94
C VAL A 306 -11.37 36.41 25.60
N LYS A 307 -11.87 37.64 25.44
CA LYS A 307 -13.14 38.10 26.03
C LYS A 307 -13.22 37.92 27.56
N GLY A 308 -12.11 38.14 28.27
CA GLY A 308 -12.02 38.01 29.73
C GLY A 308 -11.62 36.61 30.21
N GLU A 309 -11.46 35.64 29.31
CA GLU A 309 -10.97 34.31 29.64
C GLU A 309 -9.50 34.14 29.24
N LYS A 310 -8.73 33.56 30.16
CA LYS A 310 -7.30 33.28 29.97
C LYS A 310 -7.12 31.95 29.22
N VAL A 311 -6.82 32.02 27.93
CA VAL A 311 -6.66 30.85 27.06
C VAL A 311 -5.19 30.56 26.79
N LYS A 312 -4.76 29.33 27.09
CA LYS A 312 -3.42 28.84 26.72
C LYS A 312 -3.41 28.40 25.25
N LEU A 313 -2.45 28.91 24.49
CA LEU A 313 -2.24 28.48 23.10
C LEU A 313 -1.77 27.02 23.06
N SER A 314 -2.48 26.17 22.32
CA SER A 314 -2.19 24.73 22.19
C SER A 314 -1.60 24.34 20.83
N GLY A 315 -1.56 25.27 19.87
CA GLY A 315 -1.03 25.00 18.54
C GLY A 315 -1.19 26.16 17.58
N PHE A 316 -0.76 25.93 16.34
CA PHE A 316 -0.76 26.91 15.25
C PHE A 316 -1.36 26.28 13.99
N LYS A 317 -2.23 27.02 13.30
CA LYS A 317 -2.85 26.59 12.03
C LYS A 317 -2.70 27.71 11.01
N VAL A 318 -2.09 27.39 9.87
CA VAL A 318 -2.04 28.28 8.71
C VAL A 318 -3.28 28.06 7.86
N VAL A 319 -3.99 29.15 7.52
CA VAL A 319 -5.10 29.12 6.58
C VAL A 319 -4.63 29.77 5.29
N LEU A 320 -4.84 29.08 4.17
CA LEU A 320 -4.41 29.52 2.86
C LEU A 320 -5.62 29.86 2.01
N PRO A 321 -5.47 30.79 1.05
CA PRO A 321 -6.62 31.32 0.34
C PRO A 321 -7.18 30.23 -0.56
N LYS A 322 -8.50 30.15 -0.64
CA LYS A 322 -9.15 29.25 -1.58
C LYS A 322 -8.70 29.59 -2.99
N ASP A 323 -8.39 28.57 -3.78
CA ASP A 323 -7.96 28.71 -5.18
C ASP A 323 -6.73 29.63 -5.38
N ASN A 324 -5.87 29.73 -4.35
CA ASN A 324 -4.70 30.64 -4.30
C ASN A 324 -5.06 32.12 -4.50
N ASN A 325 -6.32 32.51 -4.31
CA ASN A 325 -6.75 33.89 -4.48
C ASN A 325 -6.48 34.71 -3.22
N VAL A 326 -5.30 35.33 -3.15
CA VAL A 326 -4.87 36.17 -2.02
C VAL A 326 -5.79 37.37 -1.75
N ALA A 327 -6.57 37.82 -2.73
CA ALA A 327 -7.53 38.91 -2.54
C ALA A 327 -8.66 38.54 -1.56
N LEU A 328 -8.90 37.24 -1.32
CA LEU A 328 -9.82 36.76 -0.29
C LEU A 328 -9.36 37.07 1.14
N PHE A 329 -8.09 37.46 1.32
CA PHE A 329 -7.53 37.93 2.58
C PHE A 329 -7.19 39.41 2.57
N ASP A 330 -7.63 40.16 1.55
CA ASP A 330 -7.48 41.61 1.57
C ASP A 330 -8.42 42.20 2.63
N ASN A 331 -7.84 42.97 3.57
CA ASN A 331 -8.54 43.72 4.60
C ASN A 331 -9.60 44.68 4.03
N SER A 332 -9.52 45.02 2.74
CA SER A 332 -10.50 45.87 2.05
C SER A 332 -11.89 45.22 1.88
N THR A 333 -12.02 43.89 1.98
CA THR A 333 -13.24 43.16 1.55
C THR A 333 -14.09 42.52 2.65
N SER A 334 -13.84 42.75 3.96
CA SER A 334 -14.56 42.08 5.08
C SER A 334 -14.51 40.54 5.09
N SER A 335 -13.75 39.95 4.16
CA SER A 335 -13.61 38.50 3.96
C SER A 335 -12.97 37.81 5.16
N LEU A 336 -11.95 38.45 5.76
CA LEU A 336 -11.30 37.97 6.99
C LEU A 336 -12.23 37.95 8.19
N GLU A 337 -13.01 39.02 8.40
CA GLU A 337 -14.00 39.08 9.48
C GLU A 337 -15.07 37.99 9.34
N LYS A 338 -15.50 37.71 8.11
CA LYS A 338 -16.43 36.61 7.83
C LYS A 338 -15.80 35.25 8.15
N ILE A 339 -14.55 35.03 7.75
CA ILE A 339 -13.80 33.80 8.08
C ILE A 339 -13.64 33.64 9.59
N TYR A 340 -13.35 34.72 10.32
CA TYR A 340 -13.29 34.72 11.77
C TYR A 340 -14.63 34.32 12.38
N LYS A 341 -15.73 34.93 11.91
CA LYS A 341 -17.08 34.66 12.39
C LYS A 341 -17.54 33.22 12.10
N ASP A 342 -17.33 32.73 10.88
CA ASP A 342 -17.77 31.39 10.43
C ASP A 342 -17.06 30.25 11.18
N HIS A 343 -15.87 30.53 11.72
CA HIS A 343 -15.06 29.55 12.44
C HIS A 343 -14.93 29.82 13.94
N GLY A 344 -15.65 30.82 14.48
CA GLY A 344 -15.58 31.19 15.89
C GLY A 344 -14.18 31.65 16.31
N MET A 345 -13.43 32.28 15.40
CA MET A 345 -12.09 32.75 15.65
C MET A 345 -12.07 34.19 16.16
N ILE A 346 -11.10 34.50 17.02
CA ILE A 346 -10.90 35.83 17.59
C ILE A 346 -9.51 36.31 17.22
N GLU A 347 -9.43 37.53 16.70
CA GLU A 347 -8.18 38.17 16.33
C GLU A 347 -7.38 38.56 17.57
N VAL A 348 -6.10 38.20 17.59
CA VAL A 348 -5.17 38.56 18.66
C VAL A 348 -3.93 39.20 18.07
N THR A 349 -3.46 40.27 18.72
CA THR A 349 -2.22 40.95 18.36
C THR A 349 -1.10 40.45 19.26
N LEU A 350 -0.05 39.89 18.65
CA LEU A 350 1.16 39.53 19.37
C LEU A 350 2.10 40.75 19.50
N PRO A 351 2.81 40.92 20.62
CA PRO A 351 3.73 42.04 20.79
C PRO A 351 4.93 41.99 19.81
N GLY A 352 5.30 43.17 19.28
CA GLY A 352 6.55 43.41 18.56
C GLY A 352 6.55 43.20 17.04
N VAL A 353 5.48 42.66 16.44
CA VAL A 353 5.21 42.66 14.99
C VAL A 353 3.69 42.57 14.82
N ARG A 354 3.08 43.31 13.89
CA ARG A 354 1.64 43.12 13.53
C ARG A 354 1.46 41.76 12.84
N VAL A 355 1.35 40.70 13.64
CA VAL A 355 0.91 39.38 13.17
C VAL A 355 -0.52 39.20 13.66
N HIS A 356 -1.46 39.28 12.73
CA HIS A 356 -2.86 39.00 12.98
C HIS A 356 -3.02 37.48 13.09
N CYS A 357 -3.29 37.00 14.30
CA CYS A 357 -3.53 35.58 14.55
C CYS A 357 -5.00 35.40 14.92
N ALA A 358 -5.63 34.33 14.47
CA ALA A 358 -7.03 34.02 14.81
C ALA A 358 -7.07 32.76 15.68
N ILE A 359 -7.61 32.86 16.90
CA ILE A 359 -7.73 31.75 17.85
C ILE A 359 -9.16 31.25 17.84
N LYS A 360 -9.38 29.94 17.69
CA LYS A 360 -10.70 29.34 17.87
C LYS A 360 -11.04 29.32 19.37
N ALA A 361 -12.12 30.01 19.75
CA ALA A 361 -12.66 30.00 21.11
C ALA A 361 -13.19 28.61 21.49
#